data_AF-A0A7S3S0K9-F1
#
_entry.id   AF-A0A7S3S0K9-F1
#
_cell.length_a   1.000
_cell.length_b   1.000
_cell.length_c   1.000
_cell.angle_alpha   90.00
_cell.angle_beta   90.00
_cell.angle_gamma   90.00
#
_symmetry.space_group_name_H-M   'P 1'
#
loop_
_entity.id
_entity.type
_entity.pdbx_description
1 polymer ?
#
loop_
_entity_poly.entity_id
_entity_poly.type
_entity_poly.pdbx_seq_one_letter_code
_entity_poly.pdbx_strand_id
1 'polypeptide(L)'
;PGLGFGCAALGFLCSALLSRGLDVVASERDDGSAPLLDPTFGHCAQEALALMICGNAVANVFDGERDLGGGLVLRGITARPPVGLLSELEALRYIEVGSRLKGPASPLWVV
;
A
#
# COMPACT_ATOMS: atom_id res chain seq x y z
N PRO A 1 21.60 25.07 7.54
CA PRO A 1 21.39 23.80 8.27
C PRO A 1 19.88 23.51 8.44
N GLY A 2 19.31 22.55 7.70
CA GLY A 2 17.90 22.16 7.92
C GLY A 2 17.16 21.40 6.82
N LEU A 3 17.69 21.26 5.59
CA LEU A 3 16.94 20.68 4.47
C LEU A 3 17.12 19.15 4.26
N GLY A 4 17.84 18.44 5.13
CA GLY A 4 18.36 17.10 4.81
C GLY A 4 17.47 15.89 5.12
N PHE A 5 16.46 16.00 6.00
CA PHE A 5 15.77 14.82 6.54
C PHE A 5 14.38 14.54 5.95
N GLY A 6 13.68 15.55 5.43
CA GLY A 6 12.38 15.36 4.75
C GLY A 6 12.47 14.65 3.39
N CYS A 7 13.66 14.62 2.78
CA CYS A 7 13.88 14.05 1.46
C CYS A 7 14.08 12.53 1.45
N ALA A 8 14.40 11.89 2.58
CA ALA A 8 14.75 10.47 2.57
C ALA A 8 13.52 9.57 2.33
N ALA A 9 12.42 9.79 3.04
CA ALA A 9 11.19 9.01 2.86
C ALA A 9 10.55 9.28 1.49
N LEU A 10 10.50 10.55 1.07
CA LEU A 10 10.02 10.94 -0.25
C LEU A 10 10.92 10.40 -1.36
N GLY A 11 12.24 10.48 -1.20
CA GLY A 11 13.21 9.92 -2.13
C GLY A 11 13.10 8.40 -2.23
N PHE A 12 12.82 7.71 -1.11
CA PHE A 12 12.56 6.28 -1.09
C PHE A 12 11.25 5.93 -1.83
N LEU A 13 10.17 6.67 -1.57
CA LEU A 13 8.91 6.50 -2.31
C LEU A 13 9.10 6.73 -3.81
N CYS A 14 9.80 7.81 -4.20
CA CYS A 14 10.16 8.06 -5.60
C CYS A 14 11.00 6.92 -6.18
N SER A 15 11.96 6.39 -5.44
CA SER A 15 12.76 5.23 -5.85
C SER A 15 11.89 3.99 -6.08
N ALA A 16 10.94 3.71 -5.18
CA ALA A 16 10.01 2.59 -5.31
C ALA A 16 9.08 2.76 -6.53
N LEU A 17 8.54 3.97 -6.73
CA LEU A 17 7.71 4.31 -7.88
C LEU A 17 8.45 4.11 -9.21
N LEU A 18 9.69 4.60 -9.29
CA LEU A 18 10.53 4.45 -10.48
C LEU A 18 10.97 3.01 -10.71
N SER A 19 11.19 2.24 -9.64
CA SER A 19 11.57 0.82 -9.74
C SER A 19 10.40 -0.05 -10.21
N ARG A 20 9.16 0.25 -9.79
CA ARG A 20 7.95 -0.45 -10.23
C ARG A 20 7.50 -0.02 -11.63
N GLY A 21 7.70 1.25 -11.95
CA GLY A 21 7.20 1.91 -13.16
C GLY A 21 5.86 2.60 -12.91
N LEU A 22 5.74 3.85 -13.33
CA LEU A 22 4.55 4.69 -13.08
C LEU A 22 3.28 4.13 -13.74
N ASP A 23 3.40 3.60 -14.95
CA ASP A 23 2.26 3.01 -15.67
C ASP A 23 1.75 1.75 -14.97
N VAL A 24 2.68 0.92 -14.46
CA VAL A 24 2.34 -0.28 -13.69
C VAL A 24 1.63 0.12 -12.40
N VAL A 25 2.21 1.06 -11.65
CA VAL A 25 1.59 1.61 -10.43
C VAL A 25 0.19 2.15 -10.73
N ALA A 26 0.01 2.95 -11.78
CA ALA A 26 -1.30 3.48 -12.14
C ALA A 26 -2.31 2.37 -12.49
N SER A 27 -1.87 1.30 -13.16
CA SER A 27 -2.72 0.18 -13.55
C SER A 27 -3.16 -0.70 -12.38
N GLU A 28 -2.36 -0.79 -11.32
CA GLU A 28 -2.63 -1.63 -10.15
C GLU A 28 -3.70 -1.02 -9.23
N ARG A 29 -3.82 0.29 -9.26
CA ARG A 29 -4.72 1.07 -8.40
C ARG A 29 -6.16 0.97 -8.89
N ASP A 30 -7.09 1.02 -7.94
CA ASP A 30 -8.52 1.08 -8.24
C ASP A 30 -8.90 2.46 -8.82
N ASP A 31 -8.27 3.54 -8.32
CA ASP A 31 -8.31 4.89 -8.91
C ASP A 31 -6.89 5.43 -9.11
N GLY A 32 -6.39 5.35 -10.35
CA GLY A 32 -5.06 5.83 -10.72
C GLY A 32 -4.89 7.35 -10.63
N SER A 33 -5.99 8.12 -10.55
CA SER A 33 -5.96 9.58 -10.47
C SER A 33 -5.85 10.10 -9.04
N ALA A 34 -6.21 9.29 -8.04
CA ALA A 34 -6.14 9.68 -6.64
C ALA A 34 -4.68 9.99 -6.23
N PRO A 35 -4.45 10.91 -5.28
CA PRO A 35 -3.11 11.20 -4.80
C PRO A 35 -2.58 10.07 -3.90
N LEU A 36 -1.29 9.75 -4.00
CA LEU A 36 -0.62 8.77 -3.12
C LEU A 36 -0.27 9.34 -1.74
N LEU A 37 -0.29 10.66 -1.60
CA LEU A 37 -0.09 11.40 -0.37
C LEU A 37 -1.26 12.35 -0.22
N ASP A 38 -1.91 12.34 0.94
CA ASP A 38 -2.99 13.27 1.24
C ASP A 38 -2.47 14.71 1.13
N PRO A 39 -3.07 15.57 0.29
CA PRO A 39 -2.56 16.92 0.05
C PRO A 39 -2.75 17.86 1.24
N THR A 40 -3.62 17.51 2.19
CA THR A 40 -3.97 18.32 3.36
C THR A 40 -3.14 17.95 4.57
N PHE A 41 -2.99 16.65 4.82
CA PHE A 41 -2.38 16.10 6.04
C PHE A 41 -1.06 15.36 5.79
N GLY A 42 -0.70 15.09 4.53
CA GLY A 42 0.54 14.43 4.15
C GLY A 42 0.58 12.93 4.47
N HIS A 43 -0.55 12.32 4.82
CA HIS A 43 -0.64 10.90 5.10
C HIS A 43 -0.49 10.06 3.82
N CYS A 44 0.22 8.95 3.93
CA CYS A 44 0.40 8.00 2.85
C CYS A 44 -0.92 7.27 2.57
N ALA A 45 -1.30 7.18 1.30
CA ALA A 45 -2.38 6.31 0.86
C ALA A 45 -1.98 4.83 1.02
N GLN A 46 -2.98 3.95 1.08
CA GLN A 46 -2.74 2.51 1.25
C GLN A 46 -1.90 1.92 0.11
N GLU A 47 -2.07 2.44 -1.11
CA GLU A 47 -1.33 2.01 -2.30
C GLU A 47 0.15 2.34 -2.21
N ALA A 48 0.50 3.49 -1.63
CA ALA A 48 1.91 3.85 -1.44
C ALA A 48 2.53 3.01 -0.31
N LEU A 49 1.79 2.69 0.75
CA LEU A 49 2.24 1.75 1.78
C LEU A 49 2.44 0.34 1.21
N ALA A 50 1.45 -0.17 0.47
CA ALA A 50 1.51 -1.47 -0.20
C ALA A 50 2.67 -1.52 -1.19
N LEU A 51 2.93 -0.45 -1.94
CA LEU A 51 4.08 -0.39 -2.84
C LEU A 51 5.40 -0.55 -2.08
N MET A 52 5.54 0.11 -0.93
CA MET A 52 6.76 0.06 -0.13
C MET A 52 7.00 -1.30 0.54
N ILE A 53 5.95 -2.00 0.99
CA ILE A 53 6.10 -3.25 1.77
C ILE A 53 5.81 -4.52 0.96
N CYS A 54 4.97 -4.45 -0.06
CA CYS A 54 4.57 -5.56 -0.93
C CYS A 54 5.16 -5.49 -2.34
N GLY A 55 5.64 -4.30 -2.77
CA GLY A 55 6.17 -4.09 -4.11
C GLY A 55 5.11 -3.93 -5.20
N ASN A 56 3.83 -3.74 -4.83
CA ASN A 56 2.71 -3.46 -5.72
C ASN A 56 1.78 -2.40 -5.12
N ALA A 57 1.10 -1.61 -5.95
CA ALA A 57 0.33 -0.44 -5.52
C ALA A 57 -1.18 -0.74 -5.41
N VAL A 58 -1.55 -1.77 -4.65
CA VAL A 58 -2.96 -2.15 -4.43
C VAL A 58 -3.60 -1.35 -3.30
N ALA A 59 -4.87 -0.97 -3.47
CA ALA A 59 -5.61 -0.15 -2.51
C ALA A 59 -6.19 -0.94 -1.33
N ASN A 60 -6.28 -2.26 -1.46
CA ASN A 60 -6.99 -3.07 -0.49
C ASN A 60 -6.06 -3.99 0.31
N VAL A 61 -6.35 -4.11 1.61
CA VAL A 61 -5.54 -4.90 2.57
C VAL A 61 -5.94 -6.36 2.67
N PHE A 62 -7.01 -6.79 1.98
CA PHE A 62 -7.45 -8.18 1.97
C PHE A 62 -6.61 -9.03 1.01
N ASP A 63 -6.71 -10.35 1.13
CA ASP A 63 -5.98 -11.28 0.25
C ASP A 63 -6.69 -11.46 -1.10
N GLY A 64 -5.92 -11.41 -2.19
CA GLY A 64 -6.39 -11.76 -3.53
C GLY A 64 -7.30 -10.69 -4.13
N GLU A 65 -8.34 -11.12 -4.84
CA GLU A 65 -9.30 -10.22 -5.49
C GLU A 65 -10.70 -10.48 -4.94
N ARG A 66 -11.54 -9.44 -4.94
CA ARG A 66 -12.96 -9.54 -4.60
C ARG A 66 -13.79 -9.04 -5.78
N ASP A 67 -14.55 -9.95 -6.39
CA ASP A 67 -15.53 -9.61 -7.42
C ASP A 67 -16.83 -9.15 -6.75
N LEU A 68 -17.23 -7.90 -6.99
CA LEU A 68 -18.47 -7.32 -6.47
C LEU A 68 -19.63 -7.42 -7.47
N GLY A 69 -19.42 -8.07 -8.62
CA GLY A 69 -20.36 -8.15 -9.73
C GLY A 69 -20.31 -6.90 -10.61
N GLY A 70 -20.99 -6.96 -11.76
CA GLY A 70 -21.09 -5.83 -12.69
C GLY A 70 -19.76 -5.42 -13.34
N GLY A 71 -18.75 -6.29 -13.33
CA GLY A 71 -17.41 -6.01 -13.84
C GLY A 71 -16.51 -5.24 -12.86
N LEU A 72 -16.95 -5.04 -11.61
CA LEU A 72 -16.15 -4.38 -10.57
C LEU A 72 -15.37 -5.43 -9.77
N VAL A 73 -14.06 -5.48 -10.00
CA VAL A 73 -13.13 -6.34 -9.26
C VAL A 73 -12.21 -5.47 -8.43
N LEU A 74 -12.25 -5.64 -7.11
CA LEU A 74 -11.34 -4.97 -6.18
C LEU A 74 -10.07 -5.80 -6.00
N ARG A 75 -8.90 -5.17 -6.13
CA ARG A 75 -7.61 -5.86 -6.02
C ARG A 75 -7.00 -5.68 -4.64
N GLY A 76 -6.66 -6.79 -4.02
CA GLY A 76 -5.94 -6.84 -2.75
C GLY A 76 -4.54 -7.41 -2.89
N ILE A 77 -3.98 -7.82 -1.76
CA ILE A 77 -2.61 -8.30 -1.63
C ILE A 77 -2.49 -9.67 -2.30
N THR A 78 -1.66 -9.78 -3.34
CA THR A 78 -1.56 -11.00 -4.16
C THR A 78 -0.56 -12.04 -3.62
N ALA A 79 0.45 -11.62 -2.86
CA ALA A 79 1.50 -12.48 -2.32
C ALA A 79 1.84 -12.12 -0.87
N ARG A 80 2.51 -13.04 -0.15
CA ARG A 80 3.00 -12.76 1.21
C ARG A 80 4.21 -11.83 1.13
N PRO A 81 4.15 -10.62 1.71
CA PRO A 81 5.28 -9.71 1.70
C PRO A 81 6.36 -10.12 2.71
N PRO A 82 7.59 -9.57 2.58
CA PRO A 82 8.64 -9.74 3.58
C PRO A 82 8.26 -9.17 4.95
N VAL A 83 7.54 -8.06 4.97
CA VAL A 83 7.10 -7.32 6.16
C VAL A 83 5.58 -7.22 6.16
N GLY A 84 4.95 -7.45 7.31
CA GLY A 84 3.51 -7.43 7.47
C GLY A 84 2.94 -6.06 7.81
N LEU A 85 1.62 -6.00 7.96
CA LEU A 85 0.89 -4.82 8.38
C LEU A 85 -0.13 -5.19 9.47
N LEU A 86 -0.15 -4.42 10.55
CA LEU A 86 -1.19 -4.44 11.57
C LEU A 86 -1.85 -3.07 11.59
N SER A 87 -3.12 -2.98 11.20
CA SER A 87 -3.79 -1.69 11.10
C SER A 87 -4.54 -1.33 12.39
N GLU A 88 -4.40 -0.10 12.87
CA GLU A 88 -5.25 0.43 13.95
C GLU A 88 -6.75 0.34 13.59
N LEU A 89 -7.09 0.58 12.31
CA LEU A 89 -8.47 0.46 11.83
C LEU A 89 -9.04 -0.95 11.98
N GLU A 90 -8.18 -1.99 11.96
CA GLU A 90 -8.60 -3.36 12.26
C GLU A 90 -8.84 -3.56 13.76
N ALA A 91 -7.99 -3.00 14.63
CA ALA A 91 -8.23 -3.01 16.07
C ALA A 91 -9.56 -2.32 16.45
N LEU A 92 -9.90 -1.26 15.73
CA LEU A 92 -11.17 -0.54 15.83
C LEU A 92 -12.34 -1.23 15.09
N ARG A 93 -12.09 -2.37 14.43
CA ARG A 93 -13.08 -3.17 13.68
C ARG A 93 -13.71 -2.46 12.47
N TYR A 94 -13.04 -1.46 11.90
CA TYR A 94 -13.47 -0.80 10.68
C TYR A 94 -13.05 -1.56 9.42
N ILE A 95 -11.91 -2.25 9.47
CA ILE A 95 -11.40 -3.07 8.36
C ILE A 95 -10.94 -4.44 8.87
N GLU A 96 -10.69 -5.36 7.95
CA GLU A 96 -10.01 -6.62 8.24
C GLU A 96 -8.81 -6.77 7.31
N VAL A 97 -7.63 -6.91 7.90
CA VAL A 97 -6.38 -7.14 7.16
C VAL A 97 -6.28 -8.61 6.76
N GLY A 98 -5.85 -8.87 5.53
CA GLY A 98 -5.69 -10.21 4.99
C GLY A 98 -4.64 -11.06 5.72
N SER A 99 -4.75 -12.38 5.59
CA SER A 99 -3.84 -13.33 6.22
C SER A 99 -2.40 -13.21 5.71
N ARG A 100 -2.20 -12.69 4.49
CA ARG A 100 -0.88 -12.48 3.89
C ARG A 100 -0.12 -11.37 4.60
N LEU A 101 -0.79 -10.28 4.97
CA LEU A 101 -0.21 -9.16 5.71
C LEU A 101 -0.06 -9.47 7.21
N LYS A 102 -0.96 -10.28 7.77
CA LYS A 102 -0.84 -10.76 9.17
C LYS A 102 0.29 -11.76 9.36
N GLY A 103 0.53 -12.61 8.37
CA GLY A 103 1.59 -13.63 8.35
C GLY A 103 2.66 -13.37 7.28
N PRO A 104 3.50 -12.33 7.43
CA PRO A 104 4.59 -12.04 6.52
C PRO A 104 5.71 -13.08 6.56
N ALA A 105 6.63 -13.02 5.59
CA ALA A 105 7.76 -13.95 5.52
C ALA A 105 8.80 -13.74 6.64
N SER A 106 9.00 -12.49 7.09
CA SER A 106 9.83 -12.16 8.25
C SER A 106 8.95 -11.72 9.41
N PRO A 107 9.34 -11.96 10.69
CA PRO A 107 8.56 -11.56 11.85
C PRO A 107 8.68 -10.05 12.13
N LEU A 108 8.33 -9.23 11.14
CA LEU A 108 8.35 -7.77 11.18
C LEU A 108 7.01 -7.25 10.68
N TRP A 109 6.44 -6.26 11.38
CA TRP A 109 5.17 -5.63 11.03
C TRP A 109 5.30 -4.11 11.11
N VAL A 110 4.71 -3.43 10.14
CA VAL A 110 4.38 -2.01 10.23
C VAL A 110 3.05 -1.88 10.97
N VAL A 111 2.93 -0.86 11.83
CA VAL A 111 1.73 -0.55 12.63
C VAL A 111 1.26 0.86 12.30
#